data_AF-A0A2W0CIW8-F1
#
_entry.id   AF-A0A2W0CIW8-F1
#
_cell.length_a   1.000
_cell.length_b   1.000
_cell.length_c   1.000
_cell.angle_alpha   90.00
_cell.angle_beta   90.00
_cell.angle_gamma   90.00
#
_symmetry.space_group_name_H-M   'P 1'
#
loop_
_entity.id
_entity.type
_entity.pdbx_description
1 polymer ?
#
loop_
_entity_poly.entity_id
_entity_poly.type
_entity_poly.pdbx_seq_one_letter_code
_entity_poly.pdbx_strand_id
1 'polypeptide(L)'
;MKAKVIGLVKKKQYYMGCNKQLVSWSPFTITNENEINELAYDKKNIDRGKLSFKWSDHEEVTLSERCHFAKLLEVNDDIVLGAQTYIINKVKYIEDGSVIYYVEIEIDDEKSKKEAEIQLALREAYLKGVATWEKHVNELQVKCDELKLENYEMKNKKKADEQKRNRFLIWKNKRGMKLSHE
;
A
#
# COMPACT_ATOMS: atom_id res chain seq x y z
N MET A 1 16.62 -20.68 -48.57
CA MET A 1 16.30 -21.09 -47.19
C MET A 1 15.18 -20.20 -46.68
N LYS A 2 14.11 -20.77 -46.11
CA LYS A 2 13.03 -19.99 -45.50
C LYS A 2 13.39 -19.72 -44.04
N ALA A 3 13.27 -18.49 -43.57
CA ALA A 3 13.48 -18.17 -42.18
C ALA A 3 12.27 -17.46 -41.58
N LYS A 4 11.92 -17.86 -40.36
CA LYS A 4 10.85 -17.29 -39.54
C LYS A 4 11.45 -16.68 -38.29
N VAL A 5 10.93 -15.54 -37.87
CA VAL A 5 11.29 -14.88 -36.63
C VAL A 5 10.09 -14.88 -35.71
N ILE A 6 10.26 -15.45 -34.52
CA ILE A 6 9.24 -15.55 -33.48
C ILE A 6 9.68 -14.70 -32.29
N GLY A 7 8.84 -13.75 -31.90
CA GLY A 7 8.98 -12.99 -30.68
C GLY A 7 8.40 -13.77 -29.51
N LEU A 8 9.21 -13.98 -28.48
CA LEU A 8 8.79 -14.44 -27.16
C LEU A 8 8.45 -13.22 -26.32
N VAL A 9 7.17 -12.85 -26.33
CA VAL A 9 6.67 -11.66 -25.65
C VAL A 9 6.47 -11.96 -24.17
N LYS A 10 7.13 -11.19 -23.30
CA LYS A 10 6.89 -11.16 -21.85
C LYS A 10 6.28 -9.80 -21.49
N LYS A 11 5.17 -9.80 -20.76
CA LYS A 11 4.52 -8.58 -20.30
C LYS A 11 4.86 -8.33 -18.82
N LYS A 12 5.30 -7.11 -18.47
CA LYS A 12 5.42 -6.68 -17.07
C LYS A 12 4.03 -6.34 -16.55
N GLN A 13 3.48 -7.18 -15.69
CA GLN A 13 2.22 -6.96 -15.00
C GLN A 13 2.48 -6.31 -13.65
N TYR A 14 1.97 -5.10 -13.46
CA TYR A 14 2.12 -4.31 -12.25
C TYR A 14 1.00 -4.63 -11.25
N TYR A 15 1.33 -4.66 -9.97
CA TYR A 15 0.37 -4.86 -8.89
C TYR A 15 0.84 -4.20 -7.60
N MET A 16 -0.09 -4.01 -6.67
CA MET A 16 0.22 -3.54 -5.32
C MET A 16 0.69 -4.71 -4.46
N GLY A 17 2.00 -4.80 -4.26
CA GLY A 17 2.60 -5.82 -3.40
C GLY A 17 2.42 -5.47 -1.92
N CYS A 18 1.96 -6.43 -1.13
CA CYS A 18 2.16 -6.42 0.31
C CYS A 18 3.54 -6.99 0.60
N ASN A 19 4.45 -6.23 1.22
CA ASN A 19 5.65 -6.85 1.79
C ASN A 19 5.18 -7.78 2.92
N LYS A 20 4.99 -9.06 2.67
CA LYS A 20 5.05 -10.04 3.76
C LYS A 20 6.53 -10.18 4.09
N GLN A 21 7.01 -9.46 5.12
CA GLN A 21 8.19 -9.98 5.80
C GLN A 21 7.69 -11.27 6.42
N LEU A 22 8.10 -12.39 5.83
CA LEU A 22 8.05 -13.70 6.44
C LEU A 22 8.84 -13.63 7.76
N VAL A 23 8.21 -13.10 8.80
CA VAL A 23 8.59 -13.42 10.16
C VAL A 23 7.95 -14.78 10.38
N SER A 24 8.70 -15.83 10.02
CA SER A 24 8.39 -17.18 10.44
C SER A 24 8.38 -17.25 11.97
N TRP A 25 7.83 -18.33 12.52
CA TRP A 25 7.60 -18.62 13.93
C TRP A 25 6.24 -18.19 14.50
N SER A 26 5.14 -18.77 14.00
CA SER A 26 4.14 -19.47 14.84
C SER A 26 3.06 -20.18 13.98
N PRO A 27 2.45 -21.29 14.44
CA PRO A 27 1.57 -22.13 13.65
C PRO A 27 0.14 -21.64 13.79
N PHE A 28 -0.34 -20.89 12.80
CA PHE A 28 -1.78 -20.72 12.59
C PHE A 28 -2.14 -21.20 11.19
N THR A 29 -2.92 -22.27 11.20
CA THR A 29 -3.69 -22.89 10.10
C THR A 29 -3.70 -22.10 8.79
N ILE A 30 -3.06 -22.70 7.79
CA ILE A 30 -3.20 -22.38 6.37
C ILE A 30 -4.66 -22.70 5.99
N THR A 31 -5.51 -21.69 5.92
CA THR A 31 -6.76 -21.79 5.18
C THR A 31 -6.49 -21.37 3.74
N ASN A 32 -6.52 -22.38 2.87
CA ASN A 32 -6.72 -22.38 1.43
C ASN A 32 -6.42 -21.09 0.66
N GLU A 33 -5.37 -21.19 -0.15
CA GLU A 33 -5.22 -20.54 -1.43
C GLU A 33 -6.44 -20.87 -2.30
N ASN A 34 -7.40 -19.95 -2.40
CA ASN A 34 -8.22 -19.67 -3.58
C ASN A 34 -9.32 -18.68 -3.17
N GLU A 35 -9.59 -17.72 -4.06
CA GLU A 35 -10.62 -16.69 -3.96
C GLU A 35 -10.33 -15.52 -3.00
N ILE A 36 -9.69 -14.47 -3.53
CA ILE A 36 -10.05 -13.09 -3.16
C ILE A 36 -10.03 -12.23 -4.43
N ASN A 37 -11.17 -12.21 -5.13
CA ASN A 37 -11.53 -11.24 -6.18
C ASN A 37 -12.18 -9.97 -5.59
N GLU A 38 -12.02 -9.70 -4.29
CA GLU A 38 -12.52 -8.49 -3.65
C GLU A 38 -11.47 -7.98 -2.67
N LEU A 39 -10.84 -6.86 -2.99
CA LEU A 39 -9.89 -6.18 -2.11
C LEU A 39 -10.63 -5.69 -0.84
N ALA A 40 -10.81 -6.59 0.13
CA ALA A 40 -11.20 -6.24 1.48
C ALA A 40 -10.09 -5.36 2.07
N TYR A 41 -10.40 -4.07 2.21
CA TYR A 41 -9.48 -3.04 2.67
C TYR A 41 -9.21 -3.26 4.17
N ASP A 42 -8.19 -4.06 4.48
CA ASP A 42 -7.88 -4.45 5.86
C ASP A 42 -7.17 -3.31 6.58
N LYS A 43 -7.87 -2.73 7.56
CA LYS A 43 -7.50 -1.55 8.36
C LYS A 43 -6.17 -1.72 9.12
N LYS A 44 -5.64 -2.95 9.21
CA LYS A 44 -4.38 -3.28 9.89
C LYS A 44 -3.12 -3.15 9.02
N ASN A 45 -3.23 -2.96 7.71
CA ASN A 45 -2.08 -2.99 6.80
C ASN A 45 -1.54 -1.58 6.44
N ILE A 46 -1.36 -0.73 7.46
CA ILE A 46 -0.68 0.58 7.35
C ILE A 46 0.72 0.41 6.74
N ASP A 47 1.37 -0.72 7.00
CA ASP A 47 2.66 -1.06 6.45
C ASP A 47 2.53 -1.81 5.11
N ARG A 48 3.02 -1.16 4.04
CA ARG A 48 3.53 -1.76 2.78
C ARG A 48 2.54 -1.89 1.63
N GLY A 49 2.40 -0.81 0.87
CA GLY A 49 2.03 -0.87 -0.55
C GLY A 49 3.20 -0.34 -1.36
N LYS A 50 3.95 -1.22 -2.03
CA LYS A 50 4.93 -0.81 -3.04
C LYS A 50 4.49 -1.35 -4.39
N LEU A 51 4.66 -0.53 -5.43
CA LEU A 51 4.50 -0.99 -6.79
C LEU A 51 5.46 -2.16 -7.02
N SER A 52 4.89 -3.33 -7.30
CA SER A 52 5.61 -4.54 -7.60
C SER A 52 5.21 -4.99 -8.99
N PHE A 53 6.05 -5.80 -9.63
CA PHE A 53 5.73 -6.38 -10.93
C PHE A 53 6.01 -7.87 -10.94
N LYS A 54 5.28 -8.57 -11.79
CA LYS A 54 5.55 -9.95 -12.18
C LYS A 54 5.58 -10.03 -13.69
N TRP A 55 6.38 -10.94 -14.21
CA TRP A 55 6.37 -11.25 -15.62
C TRP A 55 5.19 -12.17 -15.95
N SER A 56 4.48 -11.88 -17.02
CA SER A 56 3.52 -12.83 -17.60
C SER A 56 4.27 -14.01 -18.19
N ASP A 57 3.54 -15.10 -18.44
CA ASP A 57 4.04 -16.18 -19.28
C ASP A 57 4.41 -15.67 -20.67
N HIS A 58 5.29 -16.42 -21.33
CA HIS A 58 5.72 -16.14 -22.69
C HIS A 58 4.58 -16.37 -23.67
N GLU A 59 4.30 -15.34 -24.48
CA GLU A 59 3.41 -15.43 -25.62
C GLU A 59 4.24 -15.46 -26.90
N GLU A 60 4.04 -16.47 -27.76
CA GLU A 60 4.72 -16.55 -29.05
C GLU A 60 3.99 -15.70 -30.08
N VAL A 61 4.68 -14.68 -30.61
CA VAL A 61 4.17 -13.82 -31.68
C VAL A 61 5.04 -13.98 -32.91
N THR A 62 4.43 -14.25 -34.06
CA THR A 62 5.18 -14.29 -35.32
C THR A 62 5.50 -12.87 -35.77
N LEU A 63 6.78 -12.51 -35.80
CA LEU A 63 7.23 -11.18 -36.23
C LEU A 63 7.43 -11.13 -37.74
N SER A 64 7.93 -12.21 -38.34
CA SER A 64 8.13 -12.33 -39.79
C SER A 64 8.22 -13.79 -40.21
N GLU A 65 7.64 -14.15 -41.35
CA GLU A 65 7.66 -15.52 -41.90
C GLU A 65 8.52 -15.68 -43.15
N ARG A 66 9.07 -14.58 -43.70
CA ARG A 66 9.76 -14.58 -45.00
C ARG A 66 11.05 -13.77 -45.01
N CYS A 67 11.84 -13.87 -43.94
CA CYS A 67 13.16 -13.26 -43.97
C CYS A 67 14.11 -14.11 -44.82
N HIS A 68 14.77 -13.48 -45.78
CA HIS A 68 15.91 -14.05 -46.47
C HIS A 68 17.17 -13.44 -45.90
N PHE A 69 17.92 -14.23 -45.14
CA PHE A 69 19.22 -13.81 -44.62
C PHE A 69 20.31 -14.28 -45.59
N ALA A 70 21.26 -13.39 -45.89
CA ALA A 70 22.42 -13.72 -46.71
C ALA A 70 23.35 -14.74 -46.02
N LYS A 71 23.31 -14.78 -44.68
CA LYS A 71 24.06 -15.70 -43.82
C LYS A 71 23.11 -16.29 -42.78
N LEU A 72 23.39 -17.51 -42.32
CA LEU A 72 22.78 -18.03 -41.10
C LEU A 72 23.20 -17.17 -39.91
N LEU A 73 22.21 -16.72 -39.14
CA LEU A 73 22.43 -15.99 -37.90
C LEU A 73 22.56 -16.99 -36.74
N GLU A 74 23.33 -16.62 -35.74
CA GLU A 74 23.58 -17.42 -34.54
C GLU A 74 22.90 -16.79 -33.32
N VAL A 75 22.95 -17.49 -32.18
CA VAL A 75 22.50 -16.94 -30.91
C VAL A 75 23.39 -15.75 -30.54
N ASN A 76 22.76 -14.67 -30.05
CA ASN A 76 23.34 -13.35 -29.79
C ASN A 76 23.63 -12.48 -31.02
N ASP A 77 23.32 -12.94 -32.23
CA ASP A 77 23.36 -12.05 -33.40
C ASP A 77 22.17 -11.07 -33.37
N ASP A 78 22.40 -9.89 -33.91
CA ASP A 78 21.39 -8.85 -34.09
C ASP A 78 20.54 -9.13 -35.34
N ILE A 79 19.23 -8.99 -35.20
CA ILE A 79 18.27 -9.05 -36.28
C ILE A 79 17.44 -7.77 -36.36
N VAL A 80 17.53 -7.09 -37.49
CA VAL A 80 16.78 -5.85 -37.75
C VAL A 80 15.47 -6.20 -38.46
N LEU A 81 14.34 -5.87 -37.82
CA LEU A 81 13.00 -6.00 -38.37
C LEU A 81 12.31 -4.63 -38.37
N GLY A 82 12.10 -4.06 -39.56
CA GLY A 82 11.56 -2.71 -39.69
C GLY A 82 12.48 -1.66 -39.07
N ALA A 83 12.01 -0.96 -38.03
CA ALA A 83 12.77 0.06 -37.31
C ALA A 83 13.41 -0.45 -36.01
N GLN A 84 13.22 -1.72 -35.65
CA GLN A 84 13.70 -2.30 -34.39
C GLN A 84 14.77 -3.35 -34.64
N THR A 85 15.75 -3.39 -33.74
CA THR A 85 16.78 -4.42 -33.70
C THR A 85 16.51 -5.31 -32.50
N TYR A 86 16.55 -6.61 -32.72
CA TYR A 86 16.34 -7.63 -31.71
C TYR A 86 17.58 -8.50 -31.61
N ILE A 87 17.84 -9.08 -30.44
CA ILE A 87 18.92 -10.04 -30.24
C ILE A 87 18.33 -11.46 -30.30
N ILE A 88 18.97 -12.33 -31.06
CA ILE A 88 18.53 -13.73 -31.18
C ILE A 88 18.85 -14.46 -29.88
N ASN A 89 17.81 -14.95 -29.20
CA ASN A 89 17.94 -15.74 -27.98
C ASN A 89 18.10 -17.24 -28.29
N LYS A 90 17.43 -17.73 -29.33
CA LYS A 90 17.46 -19.16 -29.69
C LYS A 90 17.28 -19.37 -31.19
N VAL A 91 18.00 -20.33 -31.75
CA VAL A 91 17.86 -20.76 -33.14
C VAL A 91 17.37 -22.20 -33.17
N LYS A 92 16.39 -22.50 -34.03
CA LYS A 92 15.88 -23.86 -34.25
C LYS A 92 15.89 -24.18 -35.74
N TYR A 93 16.57 -25.26 -36.09
CA TYR A 93 16.59 -25.81 -37.45
C TYR A 93 15.49 -26.86 -37.61
N ILE A 94 14.75 -26.78 -38.70
CA ILE A 94 13.70 -27.73 -39.06
C ILE A 94 14.22 -28.63 -40.20
N GLU A 95 13.78 -29.88 -40.23
CA GLU A 95 14.19 -30.90 -41.21
C GLU A 95 13.90 -30.49 -42.67
N ASP A 96 12.92 -29.62 -42.90
CA ASP A 96 12.60 -29.05 -44.23
C ASP A 96 13.62 -28.01 -44.72
N GLY A 97 14.67 -27.75 -43.94
CA GLY A 97 15.68 -26.72 -44.21
C GLY A 97 15.23 -25.31 -43.83
N SER A 98 14.10 -25.15 -43.13
CA SER A 98 13.68 -23.87 -42.56
C SER A 98 14.37 -23.58 -41.23
N VAL A 99 14.56 -22.29 -40.92
CA VAL A 99 15.17 -21.83 -39.65
C VAL A 99 14.20 -20.94 -38.90
N ILE A 100 14.06 -21.16 -37.60
CA ILE A 100 13.30 -20.31 -36.68
C ILE A 100 14.27 -19.58 -35.76
N TYR A 101 14.22 -18.26 -35.79
CA TYR A 101 14.92 -17.37 -34.87
C TYR A 101 13.95 -16.88 -33.80
N TYR A 102 14.27 -17.14 -32.54
CA TYR A 102 13.50 -16.66 -31.39
C TYR A 102 14.18 -15.42 -30.81
N VAL A 103 13.40 -14.37 -30.61
CA VAL A 103 13.85 -13.11 -29.98
C VAL A 103 13.00 -12.83 -28.76
N GLU A 104 13.56 -12.28 -27.68
CA GLU A 104 12.76 -11.85 -26.53
C GLU A 104 12.24 -10.43 -26.72
N ILE A 105 10.97 -10.21 -26.37
CA ILE A 105 10.34 -8.89 -26.40
C ILE A 105 9.75 -8.63 -25.03
N GLU A 106 10.25 -7.60 -24.35
CA GLU A 106 9.70 -7.12 -23.10
C GLU A 106 8.74 -5.96 -23.36
N ILE A 107 7.50 -6.09 -22.89
CA ILE A 107 6.48 -5.05 -23.03
C ILE A 107 5.90 -4.73 -21.65
N ASP A 108 5.62 -3.46 -21.39
CA ASP A 108 4.86 -3.06 -20.22
C ASP A 108 3.36 -3.27 -20.45
N ASP A 109 2.67 -3.94 -19.52
CA ASP A 109 1.21 -3.93 -19.51
C ASP A 109 0.72 -2.59 -18.95
N GLU A 110 0.52 -1.62 -19.85
CA GLU A 110 0.08 -0.26 -19.52
C GLU A 110 -1.22 -0.22 -18.70
N LYS A 111 -2.12 -1.19 -18.92
CA LYS A 111 -3.39 -1.24 -18.19
C LYS A 111 -3.12 -1.57 -16.73
N SER A 112 -2.35 -2.64 -16.49
CA SER A 112 -1.96 -3.03 -15.12
C SER A 112 -1.17 -1.93 -14.40
N LYS A 113 -0.32 -1.21 -15.14
CA LYS A 113 0.44 -0.08 -14.61
C LYS A 113 -0.46 1.06 -14.14
N LYS A 114 -1.41 1.49 -14.98
CA LYS A 114 -2.36 2.56 -14.64
C LYS A 114 -3.24 2.17 -13.44
N GLU A 115 -3.73 0.94 -13.40
CA GLU A 115 -4.53 0.45 -12.28
C GLU A 115 -3.74 0.48 -10.97
N ALA A 116 -2.48 0.04 -10.98
CA ALA A 116 -1.62 0.07 -9.80
C ALA A 116 -1.26 1.50 -9.36
N GLU A 117 -1.05 2.43 -10.30
CA GLU A 117 -0.84 3.85 -10.01
C GLU A 117 -2.08 4.50 -9.37
N ILE A 118 -3.29 4.18 -9.85
CA ILE A 118 -4.54 4.65 -9.24
C ILE A 118 -4.67 4.14 -7.81
N GLN A 119 -4.33 2.88 -7.57
CA GLN A 119 -4.37 2.30 -6.23
C GLN A 119 -3.36 2.98 -5.28
N LEU A 120 -2.17 3.36 -5.77
CA LEU A 120 -1.22 4.17 -4.99
C LEU A 120 -1.81 5.52 -4.61
N ALA A 121 -2.37 6.25 -5.58
CA ALA A 121 -2.96 7.57 -5.33
C ALA A 121 -4.12 7.52 -4.33
N LEU A 122 -5.01 6.53 -4.46
CA LEU A 122 -6.12 6.32 -3.52
C LEU A 122 -5.60 6.04 -2.10
N ARG A 123 -4.52 5.25 -1.96
CA ARG A 123 -3.89 4.98 -0.67
C ARG A 123 -3.29 6.25 -0.06
N GLU A 124 -2.55 7.04 -0.83
CA GLU A 124 -1.96 8.29 -0.35
C GLU A 124 -3.03 9.27 0.14
N ALA A 125 -4.12 9.40 -0.62
CA ALA A 125 -5.26 10.22 -0.22
C ALA A 125 -5.91 9.73 1.08
N TYR A 126 -6.11 8.42 1.21
CA TYR A 126 -6.65 7.81 2.42
C TYR A 126 -5.76 8.06 3.65
N LEU A 127 -4.45 7.79 3.53
CA LEU A 127 -3.49 8.00 4.62
C LEU A 127 -3.44 9.46 5.07
N LYS A 128 -3.51 10.40 4.12
CA LYS A 128 -3.60 11.82 4.43
C LYS A 128 -4.90 12.16 5.17
N GLY A 129 -6.02 11.56 4.76
CA GLY A 129 -7.31 11.71 5.44
C GLY A 129 -7.28 11.18 6.87
N VAL A 130 -6.73 9.98 7.09
CA VAL A 130 -6.59 9.38 8.42
C VAL A 130 -5.72 10.25 9.33
N ALA A 131 -4.55 10.69 8.86
CA ALA A 131 -3.67 11.56 9.65
C ALA A 131 -4.34 12.89 10.04
N THR A 132 -5.14 13.45 9.12
CA THR A 132 -5.91 14.68 9.39
C THR A 132 -6.98 14.44 10.45
N TRP A 133 -7.68 13.30 10.37
CA TRP A 133 -8.72 12.94 11.32
C TRP A 133 -8.15 12.62 12.71
N GLU A 134 -7.06 11.86 12.80
CA GLU A 134 -6.36 11.57 14.06
C GLU A 134 -5.89 12.85 14.74
N LYS A 135 -5.35 13.80 13.98
CA LYS A 135 -4.99 15.12 14.51
C LYS A 135 -6.20 15.83 15.10
N HIS A 136 -7.33 15.85 14.40
CA HIS A 136 -8.55 16.49 14.87
C HIS A 136 -9.10 15.83 16.15
N VAL A 137 -9.10 14.50 16.21
CA VAL A 137 -9.53 13.74 17.40
C VAL A 137 -8.62 14.05 18.60
N ASN A 138 -7.30 14.10 18.39
CA ASN A 138 -6.36 14.47 19.45
C ASN A 138 -6.58 15.91 19.95
N GLU A 139 -6.83 16.87 19.05
CA GLU A 139 -7.14 18.26 19.43
C GLU A 139 -8.45 18.34 20.26
N LEU A 140 -9.48 17.57 19.88
CA LEU A 140 -10.73 17.50 20.65
C LEU A 140 -10.51 16.86 22.03
N GLN A 141 -9.69 15.81 22.11
CA GLN A 141 -9.37 15.14 23.36
C GLN A 141 -8.68 16.09 24.34
N VAL A 142 -7.69 16.86 23.87
CA VAL A 142 -7.02 17.89 24.67
C VAL A 142 -8.01 18.91 25.23
N LYS A 143 -8.90 19.46 24.38
CA LYS A 143 -9.95 20.40 24.83
C LYS A 143 -10.89 19.79 25.87
N CYS A 144 -11.28 18.53 25.69
CA CYS A 144 -12.11 17.83 26.66
C CYS A 144 -11.40 17.66 28.02
N ASP A 145 -10.10 17.38 28.01
CA ASP A 145 -9.33 17.19 29.23
C ASP A 145 -9.06 18.52 29.96
N GLU A 146 -8.83 19.61 29.21
CA GLU A 146 -8.79 20.99 29.76
C GLU A 146 -10.12 21.37 30.46
N LEU A 147 -11.25 21.12 29.81
CA LEU A 147 -12.58 21.40 30.39
C LEU A 147 -12.88 20.57 31.63
N LYS A 148 -12.39 19.32 31.70
CA LYS A 148 -12.51 18.49 32.91
C LYS A 148 -11.68 19.06 34.05
N LEU A 149 -10.48 19.55 33.77
CA LEU A 149 -9.59 20.14 34.76
C LEU A 149 -10.22 21.42 35.36
N GLU A 150 -10.70 22.33 34.51
CA GLU A 150 -11.35 23.58 34.95
C GLU A 150 -12.60 23.29 35.81
N ASN A 151 -13.42 22.32 35.41
CA ASN A 151 -14.58 21.90 36.21
C ASN A 151 -14.19 21.32 37.57
N TYR A 152 -13.08 20.57 37.64
CA TYR A 152 -12.58 20.02 38.89
C TYR A 152 -12.10 21.13 39.83
N GLU A 153 -11.35 22.11 39.31
CA GLU A 153 -10.90 23.28 40.07
C GLU A 153 -12.06 24.11 40.61
N MET A 154 -13.07 24.38 39.77
CA MET A 154 -14.27 25.12 40.17
C MET A 154 -15.07 24.39 41.26
N LYS A 155 -15.21 23.06 41.18
CA LYS A 155 -15.86 22.26 42.23
C LYS A 155 -15.10 22.33 43.55
N ASN A 156 -13.77 22.26 43.52
CA ASN A 156 -12.94 22.36 44.71
C ASN A 156 -13.01 23.76 45.34
N LYS A 157 -13.02 24.82 44.53
CA LYS A 157 -13.19 26.20 44.99
C LYS A 157 -14.53 26.39 45.70
N LYS A 158 -15.63 25.90 45.10
CA LYS A 158 -16.97 25.94 45.71
C LYS A 158 -17.02 25.22 47.06
N LYS A 159 -16.46 24.00 47.15
CA LYS A 159 -16.39 23.24 48.41
C LYS A 159 -15.55 23.97 49.48
N ALA A 160 -14.44 24.58 49.09
CA ALA A 160 -13.59 25.34 50.01
C ALA A 160 -14.32 26.59 50.55
N ASP A 161 -15.03 27.32 49.69
CA ASP A 161 -15.80 28.50 50.08
C ASP A 161 -17.00 28.14 50.98
N GLU A 162 -17.67 27.02 50.72
CA GLU A 162 -18.74 26.49 51.56
C GLU A 162 -18.23 26.08 52.95
N GLN A 163 -17.07 25.41 53.02
CA GLN A 163 -16.42 25.12 54.30
C GLN A 163 -16.03 26.38 55.08
N LYS A 164 -15.51 27.42 54.39
CA LYS A 164 -15.20 28.71 55.03
C LYS A 164 -16.45 29.38 55.59
N ARG A 165 -17.56 29.41 54.82
CA ARG A 165 -18.85 29.93 55.28
C ARG A 165 -19.37 29.18 56.51
N ASN A 166 -19.33 27.86 56.49
CA ASN A 166 -19.77 27.03 57.61
C ASN A 166 -18.93 27.26 58.87
N ARG A 167 -17.59 27.36 58.76
CA ARG A 167 -16.73 27.72 59.91
C ARG A 167 -17.05 29.11 60.46
N PHE A 168 -17.31 30.08 59.58
CA PHE A 168 -17.66 31.44 59.98
C PHE A 168 -19.00 31.51 60.72
N LEU A 169 -20.01 30.77 60.26
CA LEU A 169 -21.32 30.65 60.93
C LEU A 169 -21.19 29.99 62.31
N ILE A 170 -20.43 28.88 62.42
CA ILE A 170 -20.16 28.20 63.69
C ILE A 170 -19.47 29.16 64.68
N TRP A 171 -18.49 29.93 64.21
CA TRP A 171 -17.77 30.90 65.04
C TRP A 171 -18.68 32.04 65.52
N LYS A 172 -19.56 32.57 64.67
CA LYS A 172 -20.55 33.59 65.06
C LYS A 172 -21.50 33.06 66.14
N ASN A 173 -22.04 31.85 65.99
CA ASN A 173 -22.92 31.26 66.99
C ASN A 173 -22.22 31.06 68.35
N LYS A 174 -20.95 30.64 68.36
CA LYS A 174 -20.16 30.51 69.59
C LYS A 174 -19.89 31.85 70.30
N ARG A 175 -19.78 32.97 69.57
CA ARG A 175 -19.67 34.31 70.16
C ARG A 175 -21.01 34.86 70.65
N GLY A 176 -22.10 34.60 69.93
CA GLY A 176 -23.45 34.99 70.34
C GLY A 176 -23.86 34.36 71.68
N MET A 177 -23.57 33.07 71.89
CA MET A 177 -23.86 32.39 73.17
C MET A 177 -23.03 32.89 74.35
N LYS A 178 -21.85 33.49 74.12
CA LYS A 178 -21.03 34.06 75.20
C LYS A 178 -21.53 35.41 75.71
N LEU A 179 -22.35 36.12 74.94
CA LEU A 179 -22.92 37.43 75.30
C LEU A 179 -24.33 37.34 75.90
N SER A 180 -24.89 36.14 76.06
CA SER A 180 -26.24 35.90 76.61
C SER A 180 -26.24 35.41 78.07
N HIS A 181 -25.06 35.37 78.71
CA HIS A 181 -24.86 34.89 80.08
C HIS A 181 -24.17 35.91 81.00
N GLU A 182 -24.15 37.19 80.61
CA GLU A 182 -23.87 38.34 81.49
C GLU A 182 -25.18 39.11 81.70
#